data_AF-A0A0C2HAV6-F1
#
_entry.id   AF-A0A0C2HAV6-F1
#
_cell.length_a   1.000
_cell.length_b   1.000
_cell.length_c   1.000
_cell.angle_alpha   90.00
_cell.angle_beta   90.00
_cell.angle_gamma   90.00
#
_symmetry.space_group_name_H-M   'P 1'
#
loop_
_entity.id
_entity.type
_entity.pdbx_description
1 polymer ?
#
loop_
_entity_poly.entity_id
_entity_poly.type
_entity_poly.pdbx_seq_one_letter_code
_entity_poly.pdbx_strand_id
1 'polypeptide(L)'
;MPFEFDSCSGLQIIEEFKEGPAELVANVAFQLISHSSTILRHTGWTLLEDLIRFKWNSIAPEFRVDLRNRVFHAINVSVSEDTIEPCARCVVAMMEHEWPQNWPELNSQLLELSTQGSLSCAIVFAILRRLVENVATLASVASQRRRKDMHGAIVSN
;
A
#
# COMPACT_ATOMS: atom_id res chain seq x y z
N MET A 1 5.98 -40.12 4.63
CA MET A 1 6.38 -38.73 4.97
C MET A 1 5.33 -37.79 4.39
N PRO A 2 4.45 -37.19 5.20
CA PRO A 2 3.19 -36.57 4.74
C PRO A 2 3.26 -35.03 4.80
N PHE A 3 4.27 -34.39 4.20
CA PHE A 3 4.46 -32.93 4.30
C PHE A 3 3.99 -32.12 3.08
N GLU A 4 3.57 -32.78 1.97
CA GLU A 4 3.16 -32.07 0.75
C GLU A 4 1.65 -31.81 0.64
N PHE A 5 0.81 -32.47 1.44
CA PHE A 5 -0.65 -32.32 1.35
C PHE A 5 -1.21 -31.09 2.08
N ASP A 6 -0.59 -30.65 3.19
CA ASP A 6 -1.09 -29.51 3.99
C ASP A 6 -0.84 -28.13 3.34
N SER A 7 0.22 -28.00 2.54
CA SER A 7 0.59 -26.71 1.90
C SER A 7 -0.41 -26.27 0.84
N CYS A 8 -1.01 -27.22 0.10
CA CYS A 8 -1.99 -26.91 -0.95
C CYS A 8 -3.32 -26.44 -0.36
N SER A 9 -3.78 -27.09 0.72
CA SER A 9 -4.97 -26.65 1.48
C SER A 9 -4.77 -25.29 2.15
N GLY A 10 -3.58 -25.03 2.70
CA GLY A 10 -3.28 -23.74 3.33
C GLY A 10 -3.28 -22.57 2.34
N LEU A 11 -2.72 -22.75 1.15
CA LEU A 11 -2.74 -21.73 0.09
C LEU A 11 -4.16 -21.47 -0.41
N GLN A 12 -4.94 -22.53 -0.63
CA GLN A 12 -6.32 -22.41 -1.10
C GLN A 12 -7.21 -21.66 -0.09
N ILE A 13 -7.03 -21.88 1.21
CA ILE A 13 -7.73 -21.13 2.26
C ILE A 13 -7.36 -19.65 2.24
N ILE A 14 -6.09 -19.31 2.00
CA ILE A 14 -5.65 -17.91 1.90
C ILE A 14 -6.24 -17.24 0.65
N GLU A 15 -6.30 -17.95 -0.48
CA GLU A 15 -6.91 -17.43 -1.71
C GLU A 15 -8.42 -17.23 -1.56
N GLU A 16 -9.15 -18.19 -0.99
CA GLU A 16 -10.57 -18.04 -0.65
C GLU A 16 -10.82 -16.89 0.33
N PHE A 17 -9.92 -16.70 1.30
CA PHE A 17 -9.99 -15.58 2.23
C PHE A 17 -9.80 -14.24 1.52
N LYS A 18 -8.84 -14.15 0.60
CA LYS A 18 -8.63 -12.95 -0.24
C LYS A 18 -9.85 -12.66 -1.10
N GLU A 19 -10.59 -13.68 -1.52
CA GLU A 19 -11.86 -13.55 -2.25
C GLU A 19 -13.05 -13.09 -1.36
N GLY A 20 -12.91 -13.10 -0.04
CA GLY A 20 -13.91 -12.63 0.93
C GLY A 20 -14.17 -11.11 0.95
N PRO A 21 -15.03 -10.63 1.88
CA PRO A 21 -15.36 -9.22 2.00
C PRO A 21 -14.13 -8.38 2.38
N ALA A 22 -13.92 -7.28 1.64
CA ALA A 22 -12.74 -6.43 1.75
C ALA A 22 -12.49 -5.91 3.17
N GLU A 23 -13.54 -5.59 3.91
CA GLU A 23 -13.44 -5.10 5.30
C GLU A 23 -12.86 -6.16 6.24
N LEU A 24 -13.22 -7.43 6.05
CA LEU A 24 -12.76 -8.53 6.87
C LEU A 24 -11.28 -8.81 6.57
N VAL A 25 -10.91 -8.81 5.29
CA VAL A 25 -9.50 -8.95 4.86
C VAL A 25 -8.64 -7.82 5.42
N ALA A 26 -9.12 -6.57 5.34
CA ALA A 26 -8.41 -5.43 5.91
C ALA A 26 -8.24 -5.56 7.44
N ASN A 27 -9.30 -5.91 8.17
CA ASN A 27 -9.24 -6.07 9.62
C ASN A 27 -8.24 -7.15 10.05
N VAL A 28 -8.24 -8.30 9.39
CA VAL A 28 -7.28 -9.37 9.65
C VAL A 28 -5.86 -8.91 9.30
N ALA A 29 -5.68 -8.21 8.19
CA ALA A 29 -4.36 -7.70 7.81
C ALA A 29 -3.81 -6.70 8.83
N PHE A 30 -4.64 -5.79 9.38
CA PHE A 30 -4.24 -4.89 10.47
C PHE A 30 -3.92 -5.63 11.77
N GLN A 31 -4.66 -6.70 12.10
CA GLN A 31 -4.32 -7.56 13.24
C GLN A 31 -2.95 -8.20 13.03
N LEU A 32 -2.68 -8.75 11.84
CA LEU A 32 -1.39 -9.34 11.45
C LEU A 32 -0.22 -8.34 11.57
N ILE A 33 -0.43 -7.08 11.15
CA ILE A 33 0.56 -6.00 11.30
C ILE A 33 0.83 -5.65 12.77
N SER A 34 -0.16 -5.83 13.64
CA SER A 34 -0.02 -5.54 15.06
C SER A 34 0.71 -6.65 15.83
N HIS A 35 0.96 -7.81 15.22
CA HIS A 35 1.71 -8.89 15.85
C HIS A 35 3.22 -8.63 15.89
N SER A 36 3.90 -9.21 16.88
CA SER A 36 5.36 -9.03 17.10
C SER A 36 6.24 -9.77 16.08
N SER A 37 5.71 -10.77 15.38
CA SER A 37 6.47 -11.54 14.40
C SER A 37 6.66 -10.77 13.09
N THR A 38 7.92 -10.57 12.66
CA THR A 38 8.24 -9.92 11.39
C THR A 38 7.57 -10.57 10.18
N ILE A 39 7.45 -11.91 10.20
CA ILE A 39 6.79 -12.68 9.14
C ILE A 39 5.30 -12.30 9.06
N LEU A 40 4.60 -12.29 10.21
CA LEU A 40 3.17 -11.94 10.26
C LEU A 40 2.94 -10.49 9.84
N ARG A 41 3.81 -9.55 10.25
CA ARG A 41 3.72 -8.16 9.81
C ARG A 41 3.89 -8.05 8.29
N HIS A 42 4.90 -8.69 7.72
CA HIS A 42 5.13 -8.67 6.28
C HIS A 42 3.95 -9.29 5.51
N THR A 43 3.40 -10.40 6.00
CA THR A 43 2.20 -11.02 5.43
C THR A 43 1.00 -10.07 5.51
N GLY A 44 0.78 -9.40 6.65
CA GLY A 44 -0.29 -8.41 6.81
C GLY A 44 -0.17 -7.25 5.82
N TRP A 45 1.03 -6.68 5.66
CA TRP A 45 1.27 -5.63 4.67
C TRP A 45 1.05 -6.13 3.22
N THR A 46 1.48 -7.36 2.92
CA THR A 46 1.28 -7.95 1.59
C THR A 46 -0.21 -8.19 1.30
N LEU A 47 -0.98 -8.63 2.30
CA LEU A 47 -2.43 -8.78 2.18
C LEU A 47 -3.14 -7.44 1.96
N LEU A 48 -2.73 -6.38 2.66
CA LEU A 48 -3.25 -5.03 2.42
C LEU A 48 -2.93 -4.55 1.01
N GLU A 49 -1.70 -4.75 0.55
CA GLU A 49 -1.29 -4.41 -0.82
C GLU A 49 -2.18 -5.11 -1.85
N ASP A 50 -2.39 -6.43 -1.72
CA ASP A 50 -3.25 -7.19 -2.62
C ASP A 50 -4.69 -6.71 -2.59
N LEU A 51 -5.21 -6.41 -1.39
CA LEU A 51 -6.56 -5.86 -1.23
C LEU A 51 -6.71 -4.54 -2.00
N ILE A 52 -5.72 -3.64 -1.87
CA ILE A 52 -5.72 -2.36 -2.56
C ILE A 52 -5.58 -2.59 -4.08
N ARG A 53 -4.64 -3.41 -4.54
CA ARG A 53 -4.44 -3.61 -5.99
C ARG A 53 -5.64 -4.24 -6.70
N PHE A 54 -6.27 -5.25 -6.09
CA PHE A 54 -7.28 -6.06 -6.77
C PHE A 54 -8.72 -5.69 -6.42
N LYS A 55 -8.97 -5.20 -5.19
CA LYS A 55 -10.33 -4.97 -4.69
C LYS A 55 -10.69 -3.51 -4.43
N TRP A 56 -9.79 -2.56 -4.68
CA TRP A 56 -10.07 -1.13 -4.43
C TRP A 56 -11.36 -0.61 -5.04
N ASN A 57 -11.65 -0.99 -6.30
CA ASN A 57 -12.86 -0.55 -7.00
C ASN A 57 -14.16 -1.08 -6.37
N SER A 58 -14.10 -2.24 -5.72
CA SER A 58 -15.23 -2.88 -5.03
C SER A 58 -15.45 -2.36 -3.62
N ILE A 59 -14.48 -1.61 -3.07
CA ILE A 59 -14.56 -1.01 -1.74
C ILE A 59 -15.43 0.26 -1.78
N ALA A 60 -16.30 0.41 -0.78
CA ALA A 60 -17.12 1.61 -0.59
C ALA A 60 -16.23 2.86 -0.33
N PRO A 61 -16.60 4.05 -0.85
CA PRO A 61 -15.78 5.24 -0.72
C PRO A 61 -15.53 5.64 0.74
N GLU A 62 -16.49 5.46 1.65
CA GLU A 62 -16.26 5.68 3.09
C GLU A 62 -15.16 4.78 3.65
N PHE A 63 -15.12 3.51 3.24
CA PHE A 63 -14.13 2.56 3.72
C PHE A 63 -12.75 2.81 3.10
N ARG A 64 -12.65 3.37 1.89
CA ARG A 64 -11.35 3.77 1.30
C ARG A 64 -10.65 4.83 2.16
N VAL A 65 -11.40 5.82 2.63
CA VAL A 65 -10.87 6.88 3.50
C VAL A 65 -10.47 6.30 4.87
N ASP A 66 -11.28 5.41 5.44
CA ASP A 66 -10.94 4.72 6.69
C ASP A 66 -9.68 3.85 6.53
N LEU A 67 -9.60 3.07 5.44
CA LEU A 67 -8.47 2.22 5.12
C LEU A 67 -7.17 3.04 4.98
N ARG A 68 -7.22 4.17 4.28
CA ARG A 68 -6.11 5.12 4.19
C ARG A 68 -5.64 5.56 5.57
N ASN A 69 -6.56 6.06 6.40
CA ASN A 69 -6.21 6.58 7.72
C ASN A 69 -5.60 5.47 8.61
N ARG A 70 -6.13 4.25 8.53
CA ARG A 70 -5.57 3.09 9.23
C ARG A 70 -4.19 2.68 8.72
N VAL A 71 -3.95 2.74 7.40
CA VAL A 71 -2.62 2.47 6.84
C VAL A 71 -1.60 3.48 7.36
N PHE A 72 -1.91 4.78 7.33
CA PHE A 72 -1.00 5.80 7.87
C PHE A 72 -0.77 5.64 9.38
N HIS A 73 -1.82 5.31 10.14
CA HIS A 73 -1.68 5.00 11.56
C HIS A 73 -0.79 3.77 11.79
N ALA A 74 -1.00 2.70 11.03
CA ALA A 74 -0.19 1.49 11.12
C ALA A 74 1.27 1.76 10.75
N ILE A 75 1.55 2.57 9.72
CA ILE A 75 2.91 3.01 9.38
C ILE A 75 3.58 3.69 10.57
N ASN A 76 2.88 4.59 11.26
CA ASN A 76 3.42 5.30 12.41
C ASN A 76 3.68 4.40 13.63
N VAL A 77 2.82 3.40 13.86
CA VAL A 77 2.94 2.51 15.02
C VAL A 77 3.94 1.38 14.78
N SER A 78 3.97 0.80 13.58
CA SER A 78 4.79 -0.37 13.26
C SER A 78 6.06 -0.05 12.47
N VAL A 79 6.53 1.20 12.51
CA VAL A 79 7.69 1.64 11.73
C VAL A 79 8.94 0.84 12.12
N SER A 80 9.50 0.13 11.15
CA SER A 80 10.73 -0.66 11.29
C SER A 80 11.40 -0.83 9.94
N GLU A 81 12.70 -1.11 9.91
CA GLU A 81 13.47 -1.25 8.66
C GLU A 81 12.86 -2.27 7.70
N ASP A 82 12.38 -3.41 8.23
CA ASP A 82 11.75 -4.49 7.47
C ASP A 82 10.39 -4.10 6.86
N THR A 83 9.72 -3.08 7.43
CA THR A 83 8.40 -2.62 6.98
C THR A 83 8.47 -1.48 5.98
N ILE A 84 9.66 -0.90 5.72
CA ILE A 84 9.79 0.26 4.83
C ILE A 84 9.23 -0.04 3.44
N GLU A 85 9.69 -1.13 2.84
CA GLU A 85 9.32 -1.52 1.48
C GLU A 85 7.84 -1.99 1.38
N PRO A 86 7.32 -2.86 2.27
CA PRO A 86 5.89 -3.21 2.28
C PRO A 86 4.95 -2.02 2.51
N CYS A 87 5.31 -1.08 3.38
CA CYS A 87 4.53 0.14 3.61
C CYS A 87 4.51 1.02 2.35
N ALA A 88 5.68 1.23 1.73
CA ALA A 88 5.78 1.99 0.50
C ALA A 88 4.97 1.36 -0.64
N ARG A 89 4.91 0.01 -0.71
CA ARG A 89 4.03 -0.74 -1.62
C ARG A 89 2.57 -0.40 -1.46
N CYS A 90 2.07 -0.43 -0.23
CA CYS A 90 0.67 -0.14 0.06
C CYS A 90 0.31 1.30 -0.30
N VAL A 91 1.15 2.28 0.09
CA VAL A 91 0.87 3.69 -0.19
C VAL A 91 0.88 3.97 -1.69
N VAL A 92 1.89 3.49 -2.43
CA VAL A 92 1.94 3.67 -3.89
C VAL A 92 0.73 3.02 -4.58
N ALA A 93 0.30 1.84 -4.15
CA ALA A 93 -0.91 1.21 -4.69
C ALA A 93 -2.15 2.09 -4.50
N MET A 94 -2.35 2.70 -3.32
CA MET A 94 -3.47 3.64 -3.09
C MET A 94 -3.33 4.90 -3.95
N MET A 95 -2.11 5.42 -4.11
CA MET A 95 -1.83 6.58 -4.95
C MET A 95 -2.22 6.34 -6.41
N GLU A 96 -1.93 5.15 -6.96
CA GLU A 96 -2.28 4.81 -8.35
C GLU A 96 -3.79 4.83 -8.62
N HIS A 97 -4.62 4.61 -7.59
CA HIS A 97 -6.07 4.64 -7.71
C HIS A 97 -6.68 6.04 -7.51
N GLU A 98 -6.17 6.84 -6.58
CA GLU A 98 -6.84 8.07 -6.14
C GLU A 98 -6.07 9.37 -6.41
N TRP A 99 -4.75 9.31 -6.53
CA TRP A 99 -3.92 10.48 -6.83
C TRP A 99 -3.87 10.71 -8.36
N PRO A 100 -3.90 11.97 -8.85
CA PRO A 100 -3.82 13.24 -8.13
C PRO A 100 -5.14 13.92 -7.77
N GLN A 101 -6.26 13.58 -8.43
CA GLN A 101 -7.49 14.36 -8.29
C GLN A 101 -8.32 14.05 -7.04
N ASN A 102 -8.32 12.81 -6.57
CA ASN A 102 -9.15 12.37 -5.43
C ASN A 102 -8.41 12.46 -4.09
N TRP A 103 -7.08 12.69 -4.11
CA TRP A 103 -6.25 12.76 -2.91
C TRP A 103 -5.18 13.87 -2.98
N PRO A 104 -5.60 15.15 -3.05
CA PRO A 104 -4.67 16.29 -3.16
C PRO A 104 -3.81 16.50 -1.91
N GLU A 105 -4.34 16.12 -0.73
CA GLU A 105 -3.68 16.27 0.57
C GLU A 105 -2.50 15.33 0.80
N LEU A 106 -2.29 14.35 -0.09
CA LEU A 106 -1.24 13.33 0.06
C LEU A 106 0.15 13.96 0.27
N ASN A 107 0.49 14.99 -0.50
CA ASN A 107 1.79 15.65 -0.40
C ASN A 107 2.03 16.22 1.01
N SER A 108 1.01 16.85 1.59
CA SER A 108 1.06 17.36 2.97
C SER A 108 1.20 16.23 3.99
N GLN A 109 0.48 15.12 3.80
CA GLN A 109 0.56 13.95 4.69
C GLN A 109 1.93 13.26 4.61
N LEU A 110 2.52 13.15 3.42
CA LEU A 110 3.88 12.61 3.24
C LEU A 110 4.93 13.55 3.85
N LEU A 111 4.77 14.86 3.71
CA LEU A 111 5.64 15.83 4.35
C LEU A 111 5.59 15.71 5.87
N GLU A 112 4.39 15.64 6.44
CA GLU A 112 4.21 15.43 7.89
C GLU A 112 4.87 14.11 8.33
N LEU A 113 4.63 13.01 7.61
CA LEU A 113 5.23 11.71 7.88
C LEU A 113 6.77 11.77 7.87
N SER A 114 7.36 12.53 6.94
CA SER A 114 8.82 12.69 6.85
C SER A 114 9.43 13.40 8.07
N THR A 115 8.65 14.22 8.77
CA THR A 115 9.11 14.97 9.95
C THR A 115 8.99 14.19 11.26
N GLN A 116 8.32 13.04 11.27
CA GLN A 116 8.08 12.25 12.47
C GLN A 116 9.29 11.41 12.92
N GLY A 117 10.22 11.11 12.02
CA GLY A 117 11.43 10.36 12.35
C GLY A 117 12.21 9.88 11.13
N SER A 118 13.42 9.38 11.35
CA SER A 118 14.31 8.91 10.27
C SER A 118 13.73 7.73 9.48
N LEU A 119 13.09 6.77 10.17
CA LEU A 119 12.45 5.62 9.52
C LEU A 119 11.20 6.03 8.73
N SER A 120 10.36 6.90 9.29
CA SER A 120 9.19 7.45 8.57
C SER A 120 9.61 8.25 7.34
N CYS A 121 10.69 9.01 7.45
CA CYS A 121 11.32 9.70 6.33
C CYS A 121 11.84 8.72 5.26
N ALA A 122 12.48 7.62 5.67
CA ALA A 122 12.90 6.57 4.73
C ALA A 122 11.72 5.93 3.98
N ILE A 123 10.57 5.76 4.64
CA ILE A 123 9.32 5.31 3.99
C ILE A 123 8.86 6.31 2.92
N VAL A 124 8.86 7.61 3.24
CA VAL A 124 8.49 8.66 2.28
C VAL A 124 9.42 8.64 1.06
N PHE A 125 10.73 8.53 1.27
CA PHE A 125 11.67 8.40 0.15
C PHE A 125 11.46 7.11 -0.66
N ALA A 126 11.15 5.98 -0.02
CA ALA A 126 10.82 4.73 -0.72
C ALA A 126 9.54 4.86 -1.56
N ILE A 127 8.52 5.54 -1.04
CA ILE A 127 7.27 5.86 -1.78
C ILE A 127 7.59 6.71 -3.00
N LEU A 128 8.32 7.83 -2.83
CA LEU A 128 8.67 8.73 -3.92
C LEU A 128 9.53 8.03 -4.98
N ARG A 129 10.52 7.24 -4.55
CA ARG A 129 11.36 6.45 -5.45
C ARG A 129 10.52 5.50 -6.30
N ARG A 130 9.62 4.74 -5.67
CA ARG A 130 8.74 3.78 -6.39
C ARG A 130 7.73 4.48 -7.27
N LEU A 131 7.23 5.65 -6.87
CA LEU A 131 6.37 6.47 -7.71
C LEU A 131 7.12 6.90 -8.98
N VAL A 132 8.35 7.41 -8.85
CA VAL A 132 9.18 7.80 -10.00
C VAL A 132 9.50 6.60 -10.87
N GLU A 133 9.85 5.45 -10.29
CA GLU A 133 10.04 4.19 -11.02
C GLU A 133 8.76 3.81 -11.78
N ASN A 134 7.60 3.78 -11.13
CA ASN A 134 6.33 3.46 -11.79
C ASN A 134 6.00 4.45 -12.90
N VAL A 135 6.27 5.75 -12.73
CA VAL A 135 6.04 6.77 -13.77
C VAL A 135 7.02 6.63 -14.94
N ALA A 136 8.30 6.34 -14.66
CA ALA A 136 9.32 6.10 -15.69
C ALA A 136 9.08 4.79 -16.44
N THR A 137 8.62 3.74 -15.75
CA THR A 137 8.26 2.44 -16.34
C THR A 137 6.92 2.50 -17.09
N LEU A 138 5.92 3.23 -16.58
CA LEU A 138 4.67 3.51 -17.32
C LEU A 138 4.90 4.46 -18.51
N ALA A 139 5.91 5.32 -18.45
CA ALA A 139 6.39 6.07 -19.61
C ALA A 139 6.99 5.14 -20.69
N SER A 140 7.44 3.94 -20.32
CA SER A 140 7.92 2.90 -21.24
C SER A 140 6.81 2.00 -21.81
N VAL A 141 5.62 1.90 -21.18
CA VAL A 141 4.57 0.91 -21.57
C VAL A 141 3.17 1.55 -21.76
N ALA A 142 3.09 2.75 -22.34
CA ALA A 142 1.86 3.38 -22.86
C ALA A 142 0.85 3.97 -21.84
N SER A 143 0.97 5.28 -21.60
CA SER A 143 -0.17 6.23 -21.64
C SER A 143 0.35 7.67 -21.76
N GLN A 144 0.24 8.25 -22.96
CA GLN A 144 0.75 9.58 -23.30
C GLN A 144 -0.04 10.74 -22.67
N ARG A 145 -1.27 10.47 -22.20
CA ARG A 145 -2.16 11.46 -21.56
C ARG A 145 -1.76 11.71 -20.11
N ARG A 146 -1.51 10.64 -19.35
CA ARG A 146 -1.13 10.70 -17.93
C ARG A 146 0.23 11.36 -17.72
N ARG A 147 1.16 11.23 -18.70
CA ARG A 147 2.45 11.95 -18.72
C ARG A 147 2.31 13.48 -18.75
N LYS A 148 1.36 14.03 -19.50
CA LYS A 148 1.21 15.49 -19.63
C LYS A 148 0.73 16.12 -18.33
N ASP A 149 -0.21 15.48 -17.65
CA ASP A 149 -0.76 16.01 -16.40
C ASP A 149 0.28 15.95 -15.27
N MET A 150 1.06 14.86 -15.21
CA MET A 150 2.13 14.70 -14.20
C MET A 150 3.32 15.63 -14.44
N HIS A 151 3.77 15.78 -15.69
CA HIS A 151 4.85 16.73 -16.00
C HIS A 151 4.43 18.19 -15.75
N GLY A 152 3.16 18.54 -16.02
CA GLY A 152 2.64 19.88 -15.73
C GLY A 152 2.67 20.22 -14.23
N ALA A 153 2.33 19.26 -13.37
CA ALA A 153 2.34 19.45 -11.91
C ALA A 153 3.75 19.58 -11.32
N ILE A 154 4.76 18.96 -11.95
CA ILE A 154 6.16 18.99 -11.45
C ILE A 154 6.88 20.28 -11.87
N VAL A 155 6.53 20.88 -13.00
CA VAL A 155 7.25 22.04 -13.58
C VAL A 155 6.69 23.39 -13.14
N SER A 156 5.52 23.41 -12.50
CA SER A 156 4.81 24.63 -12.08
C SER A 156 5.04 25.07 -10.63
N ASN A 157 6.04 24.50 -9.93
CA ASN A 157 6.57 25.03 -8.67
C ASN A 157 8.01 25.51 -8.84
#